data_AF-A0A2V0N1R2-F1
#
_entry.id   AF-A0A2V0N1R2-F1
#
_cell.length_a   1.000
_cell.length_b   1.000
_cell.length_c   1.000
_cell.angle_alpha   90.00
_cell.angle_beta   90.00
_cell.angle_gamma   90.00
#
_symmetry.space_group_name_H-M   'P 1'
#
loop_
_entity.id
_entity.type
_entity.pdbx_description
1 polymer ?
#
loop_
_entity_poly.entity_id
_entity_poly.type
_entity_poly.pdbx_seq_one_letter_code
_entity_poly.pdbx_strand_id
1 'polypeptide(L)'
;MKPVACAAIAVTILLFSGCSASEVVNTGGDTKCKDFTSQDEKKQNEEISKMLKDKNGSEPGELQISTTRLSVTTYCQTVGKQDSKISEAPHG
;
A
#
# COMPACT_ATOMS: atom_id res chain seq x y z
N MET A 1 49.36 -12.98 15.11
CA MET A 1 48.04 -13.55 15.48
C MET A 1 46.97 -12.51 15.14
N LYS A 2 46.04 -12.84 14.24
CA LYS A 2 44.78 -12.10 14.05
C LYS A 2 43.79 -12.58 15.13
N PRO A 3 42.79 -11.75 15.50
CA PRO A 3 41.50 -11.96 14.85
C PRO A 3 40.82 -10.66 14.41
N VAL A 4 40.24 -10.77 13.22
CA VAL A 4 39.22 -9.92 12.63
C VAL A 4 37.92 -10.12 13.43
N ALA A 5 37.22 -9.04 13.78
CA ALA A 5 35.82 -9.11 14.20
C ALA A 5 35.05 -7.95 13.54
N CYS A 6 34.42 -8.29 12.42
CA CYS A 6 33.50 -7.45 11.67
C CYS A 6 32.29 -7.08 12.55
N ALA A 7 32.04 -5.78 12.73
CA ALA A 7 30.75 -5.30 13.23
C ALA A 7 29.70 -5.58 12.15
N ALA A 8 28.84 -6.57 12.41
CA ALA A 8 27.75 -6.95 11.53
C ALA A 8 26.67 -5.86 11.53
N ILE A 9 26.54 -5.15 10.41
CA ILE A 9 25.35 -4.35 10.11
C ILE A 9 24.26 -5.37 9.75
N ALA A 10 23.33 -5.61 10.68
CA ALA A 10 22.14 -6.39 10.40
C ALA A 10 21.18 -5.57 9.52
N VAL A 11 21.39 -5.61 8.21
CA VAL A 11 20.38 -5.20 7.24
C VAL A 11 19.38 -6.35 7.15
N THR A 12 18.25 -6.23 7.84
CA THR A 12 17.10 -7.09 7.62
C THR A 12 16.52 -6.79 6.23
N ILE A 13 17.01 -7.52 5.23
CA ILE A 13 16.37 -7.57 3.91
C ILE A 13 15.08 -8.36 4.08
N LEU A 14 13.96 -7.65 4.23
CA LEU A 14 12.64 -8.24 4.10
C LEU A 14 12.47 -8.71 2.66
N LEU A 15 12.70 -10.01 2.46
CA LEU A 15 12.44 -10.72 1.21
C LEU A 15 10.92 -10.83 1.03
N PHE A 16 10.29 -9.77 0.54
CA PHE A 16 8.98 -9.88 -0.09
C PHE A 16 9.19 -10.49 -1.49
N SER A 17 9.03 -11.80 -1.56
CA SER A 17 8.92 -12.53 -2.82
C SER A 17 7.68 -12.05 -3.59
N GLY A 18 7.86 -11.22 -4.63
CA GLY A 18 6.75 -10.85 -5.52
C GLY A 18 6.99 -9.62 -6.39
N CYS A 19 7.65 -9.83 -7.54
CA CYS A 19 7.69 -9.01 -8.77
C CYS A 19 8.33 -7.59 -8.75
N SER A 20 9.58 -7.56 -9.23
CA SER A 20 10.28 -6.44 -9.90
C SER A 20 10.65 -5.20 -9.07
N ALA A 21 11.96 -5.09 -8.87
CA ALA A 21 12.68 -3.95 -8.30
C ALA A 21 12.51 -2.66 -9.12
N SER A 22 11.47 -1.91 -8.80
CA SER A 22 11.48 -0.45 -8.79
C SER A 22 10.88 -0.03 -7.47
N GLU A 23 11.27 1.10 -6.92
CA GLU A 23 10.79 1.66 -5.65
C GLU A 23 9.28 1.97 -5.71
N VAL A 24 8.44 0.94 -5.80
CA VAL A 24 7.01 1.04 -5.54
C VAL A 24 6.90 1.13 -4.02
N VAL A 25 7.08 2.34 -3.51
CA VAL A 25 6.62 2.70 -2.18
C VAL A 25 5.10 2.60 -2.22
N ASN A 26 4.57 1.38 -2.14
CA ASN A 26 3.14 1.13 -1.92
C ASN A 26 2.84 1.76 -0.57
N THR A 27 2.24 2.94 -0.61
CA THR A 27 1.95 3.76 0.57
C THR A 27 0.73 3.24 1.31
N GLY A 28 0.00 2.29 0.72
CA GLY A 28 -1.19 1.68 1.27
C GLY A 28 -2.20 2.75 1.64
N GLY A 29 -2.60 2.77 2.90
CA GLY A 29 -3.55 3.77 3.41
C GLY A 29 -3.07 5.23 3.28
N ASP A 30 -1.78 5.47 3.13
CA ASP A 30 -1.19 6.82 2.99
C ASP A 30 -1.19 7.36 1.56
N THR A 31 -1.59 6.56 0.56
CA THR A 31 -1.72 7.03 -0.82
C THR A 31 -2.69 8.21 -0.87
N LYS A 32 -2.31 9.27 -1.58
CA LYS A 32 -3.17 10.45 -1.74
C LYS A 32 -4.19 10.22 -2.83
N CYS A 33 -5.37 10.80 -2.70
CA CYS A 33 -6.45 10.70 -3.68
C CYS A 33 -6.03 11.09 -5.11
N LYS A 34 -5.20 12.13 -5.28
CA LYS A 34 -4.67 12.51 -6.60
C LYS A 34 -3.81 11.41 -7.23
N ASP A 35 -3.01 10.72 -6.40
CA ASP A 35 -2.07 9.70 -6.86
C ASP A 35 -2.87 8.42 -7.16
N PHE A 36 -3.77 8.02 -6.25
CA PHE A 36 -4.64 6.86 -6.39
C PHE A 36 -5.51 6.91 -7.66
N THR A 37 -6.19 8.03 -7.91
CA THR A 37 -7.07 8.18 -9.07
C THR A 37 -6.32 8.26 -10.40
N SER A 38 -5.03 8.57 -10.38
CA SER A 38 -4.15 8.59 -11.56
C SER A 38 -3.53 7.22 -11.88
N GLN A 39 -3.57 6.29 -10.93
CA GLN A 39 -3.04 4.94 -11.09
C GLN A 39 -3.98 4.06 -11.92
N ASP A 40 -3.40 3.05 -12.58
CA ASP A 40 -4.18 1.97 -13.18
C ASP A 40 -4.85 1.09 -12.10
N GLU A 41 -5.87 0.33 -12.51
CA GLU A 41 -6.67 -0.50 -11.61
C GLU A 41 -5.83 -1.50 -10.80
N LYS A 42 -4.77 -2.05 -11.40
CA LYS A 42 -3.92 -3.03 -10.73
C LYS A 42 -3.18 -2.37 -9.56
N LYS A 43 -2.59 -1.19 -9.79
CA LYS A 43 -1.93 -0.42 -8.73
C LYS A 43 -2.91 0.05 -7.65
N GLN A 44 -4.11 0.48 -8.04
CA GLN A 44 -5.16 0.80 -7.07
C GLN A 44 -5.47 -0.40 -6.18
N ASN A 45 -5.60 -1.60 -6.75
CA ASN A 45 -5.83 -2.82 -5.96
C ASN A 45 -4.67 -3.15 -5.03
N GLU A 46 -3.42 -2.91 -5.44
CA GLU A 46 -2.24 -3.12 -4.59
C GLU A 46 -2.24 -2.18 -3.37
N GLU A 47 -2.54 -0.90 -3.56
CA GLU A 47 -2.64 0.09 -2.46
C GLU A 47 -3.81 -0.22 -1.52
N ILE A 48 -4.97 -0.62 -2.06
CA ILE A 48 -6.14 -1.02 -1.27
C ILE A 48 -5.87 -2.32 -0.52
N SER A 49 -5.25 -3.31 -1.16
CA SER A 49 -4.90 -4.58 -0.54
C SER A 49 -3.98 -4.35 0.65
N LYS A 50 -2.93 -3.53 0.46
CA LYS A 50 -2.03 -3.13 1.52
C LYS A 50 -2.76 -2.39 2.64
N MET A 51 -3.58 -1.39 2.32
CA MET A 51 -4.34 -0.63 3.31
C MET A 51 -5.24 -1.55 4.18
N LEU A 52 -5.98 -2.46 3.54
CA LEU A 52 -6.85 -3.39 4.23
C LEU A 52 -6.06 -4.40 5.06
N LYS A 53 -4.92 -4.89 4.57
CA LYS A 53 -4.02 -5.77 5.30
C LYS A 53 -3.41 -5.07 6.53
N ASP A 54 -2.93 -3.85 6.38
CA ASP A 54 -2.34 -3.07 7.47
C ASP A 54 -3.40 -2.77 8.55
N LYS A 55 -4.66 -2.57 8.15
CA LYS A 55 -5.80 -2.34 9.05
C LYS A 55 -6.29 -3.61 9.75
N ASN A 56 -6.37 -4.73 9.03
CA ASN A 56 -7.05 -5.94 9.50
C ASN A 56 -6.08 -7.05 9.96
N GLY A 57 -4.80 -6.95 9.63
CA GLY A 57 -3.77 -7.95 9.93
C GLY A 57 -3.81 -9.21 9.06
N SER A 58 -4.68 -9.26 8.05
CA SER A 58 -4.88 -10.42 7.15
C SER A 58 -5.08 -9.98 5.71
N GLU A 59 -4.75 -10.86 4.76
CA GLU A 59 -5.00 -10.62 3.34
C GLU A 59 -6.51 -10.42 3.06
N PRO A 60 -6.90 -9.32 2.40
CA PRO A 60 -8.29 -9.11 2.00
C PRO A 60 -8.65 -9.99 0.80
N GLY A 61 -9.93 -10.35 0.68
CA GLY A 61 -10.44 -11.02 -0.52
C GLY A 61 -10.66 -10.04 -1.69
N GLU A 62 -10.62 -10.55 -2.92
CA GLU A 62 -10.82 -9.78 -4.17
C GLU A 62 -12.11 -8.93 -4.17
N LEU A 63 -13.19 -9.46 -3.62
CA LEU A 63 -14.46 -8.73 -3.51
C LEU A 63 -14.33 -7.53 -2.57
N GLN A 64 -13.66 -7.70 -1.42
CA GLN A 64 -13.45 -6.62 -0.46
C GLN A 64 -12.54 -5.54 -1.05
N ILE A 65 -11.48 -5.94 -1.78
CA ILE A 65 -10.61 -5.01 -2.51
C ILE A 65 -11.43 -4.19 -3.51
N SER A 66 -12.24 -4.85 -4.34
CA SER A 66 -13.04 -4.20 -5.38
C SER A 66 -14.07 -3.22 -4.80
N THR A 67 -14.79 -3.61 -3.75
CA THR A 67 -15.76 -2.74 -3.06
C THR A 67 -15.07 -1.55 -2.38
N THR A 68 -13.93 -1.80 -1.73
CA THR A 68 -13.16 -0.74 -1.07
C THR A 68 -12.60 0.22 -2.12
N ARG A 69 -12.04 -0.28 -3.24
CA ARG A 69 -11.59 0.55 -4.36
C ARG A 69 -12.70 1.47 -4.86
N LEU A 70 -13.89 0.95 -5.10
CA LEU A 70 -15.02 1.78 -5.53
C LEU A 70 -15.35 2.88 -4.51
N SER A 71 -15.34 2.53 -3.22
CA SER A 71 -15.62 3.47 -2.13
C SER A 71 -14.55 4.55 -2.02
N VAL A 72 -13.27 4.18 -2.11
CA VAL A 72 -12.12 5.11 -2.14
C VAL A 72 -12.17 5.99 -3.37
N THR A 73 -12.39 5.44 -4.56
CA THR A 73 -12.52 6.22 -5.79
C THR A 73 -13.65 7.25 -5.67
N THR A 74 -14.81 6.83 -5.18
CA THR A 74 -15.96 7.72 -4.97
C THR A 74 -15.63 8.80 -3.95
N TYR A 75 -15.01 8.44 -2.82
CA TYR A 75 -14.55 9.39 -1.82
C TYR A 75 -13.63 10.44 -2.45
N CYS A 76 -12.57 10.00 -3.14
CA CYS A 76 -11.57 10.87 -3.75
C CYS A 76 -12.14 11.79 -4.84
N GLN A 77 -13.22 11.38 -5.51
CA GLN A 77 -13.87 12.18 -6.55
C GLN A 77 -14.92 13.16 -6.01
N THR A 78 -15.39 12.99 -4.77
CA THR A 78 -16.56 13.74 -4.27
C THR A 78 -16.29 14.50 -2.97
N VAL A 79 -15.79 13.83 -1.94
CA VAL A 79 -15.63 14.37 -0.58
C VAL A 79 -14.17 14.65 -0.26
N GLY A 80 -13.28 13.75 -0.68
CA GLY A 80 -11.84 13.85 -0.49
C GLY A 80 -11.23 14.99 -1.27
N LYS A 81 -10.14 15.53 -0.75
CA LYS A 81 -9.27 16.49 -1.46
C LYS A 81 -8.15 15.73 -2.15
N GLN A 82 -7.43 16.40 -3.04
CA GLN A 82 -6.28 15.80 -3.75
C GLN A 82 -5.22 15.22 -2.80
N ASP A 83 -5.05 15.83 -1.62
CA ASP A 83 -4.10 15.45 -0.59
C ASP A 83 -4.68 14.55 0.51
N SER A 84 -6.00 14.31 0.52
CA SER A 84 -6.64 13.33 1.39
C SER A 84 -6.04 11.95 1.17
N LYS A 85 -5.84 11.23 2.27
CA LYS A 85 -5.35 9.86 2.24
C LYS A 85 -6.49 8.90 1.94
N ILE A 86 -6.22 7.82 1.20
CA ILE A 86 -7.24 6.82 0.90
C ILE A 86 -7.75 6.10 2.15
N SER A 87 -6.95 6.00 3.22
CA SER A 87 -7.37 5.44 4.51
C SER A 87 -8.48 6.23 5.21
N GLU A 88 -8.75 7.47 4.81
CA GLU A 88 -9.84 8.30 5.33
C GLU A 88 -11.20 7.97 4.70
N ALA A 89 -11.20 7.26 3.58
CA ALA A 89 -12.43 6.87 2.90
C ALA A 89 -13.24 5.84 3.72
N PRO A 90 -14.55 5.71 3.48
CA PRO A 90 -15.31 4.58 4.01
C PRO A 90 -14.79 3.25 3.45
N HIS A 91 -14.49 2.31 4.35
CA HIS A 91 -14.06 0.96 4.01
C HIS A 91 -15.18 0.00 4.41
N GLY A 92 -15.61 -0.85 3.48
CA GLY A 92 -16.69 -1.83 3.69
C GLY A 92 -16.36 -2.92 4.71
#